data_AF-A0A843CNC6-F1
#
_entry.id   AF-A0A843CNC6-F1
#
_cell.length_a   1.000
_cell.length_b   1.000
_cell.length_c   1.000
_cell.angle_alpha   90.00
_cell.angle_beta   90.00
_cell.angle_gamma   90.00
#
_symmetry.space_group_name_H-M   'P 1'
#
loop_
_entity.id
_entity.type
_entity.pdbx_description
1 polymer ?
#
loop_
_entity_poly.entity_id
_entity_poly.type
_entity_poly.pdbx_seq_one_letter_code
_entity_poly.pdbx_strand_id
1 'polypeptide(L)'
;MFGLGQTEIILIVLVIVLLFGAAKLPELARSVGKSSGEFKKAQKQAEREYREFEKSLDEEESAEQETKIQKMAKEQGIDIKGKTDEQLLDEINAKLKS
;
A
#
# COMPACT_ATOMS: atom_id res chain seq x y z
N MET A 1 41.38 -22.53 14.73
CA MET A 1 40.45 -21.44 15.09
C MET A 1 40.91 -20.17 14.38
N PHE A 2 40.22 -19.79 13.30
CA PHE A 2 40.42 -18.51 12.60
C PHE A 2 39.16 -17.67 12.82
N GLY A 3 39.03 -17.10 14.01
CA GLY A 3 38.07 -16.04 14.26
C GLY A 3 38.75 -14.71 14.03
N LEU A 4 38.09 -13.77 13.38
CA LEU A 4 38.55 -12.38 13.37
C LEU A 4 38.47 -11.87 14.81
N GLY A 5 39.62 -11.73 15.46
CA GLY A 5 39.72 -11.12 16.77
C GLY A 5 39.59 -9.61 16.68
N GLN A 6 39.51 -8.97 17.84
CA GLN A 6 39.42 -7.51 17.95
C GLN A 6 40.64 -6.84 17.27
N THR A 7 41.82 -7.45 17.38
CA THR A 7 43.07 -6.95 16.77
C THR A 7 43.02 -6.98 15.24
N GLU A 8 42.55 -8.08 14.65
CA GLU A 8 42.42 -8.22 13.19
C GLU A 8 41.43 -7.20 12.62
N ILE A 9 40.30 -6.96 13.30
CA ILE A 9 39.31 -5.95 12.89
C ILE A 9 39.93 -4.55 12.90
N ILE A 10 40.68 -4.20 13.94
CA ILE A 10 41.36 -2.90 14.03
C ILE A 10 42.37 -2.73 12.89
N LEU A 11 43.15 -3.76 12.57
CA LEU A 11 44.09 -3.74 11.46
C LEU A 11 43.41 -3.52 10.11
N ILE A 12 42.28 -4.19 9.86
CA ILE A 12 41.50 -4.01 8.63
C ILE A 12 40.96 -2.58 8.55
N VAL A 13 40.39 -2.07 9.64
CA VAL A 13 39.89 -0.68 9.68
C VAL A 13 41.02 0.31 9.46
N LEU A 14 42.20 0.07 10.03
CA LEU A 14 43.37 0.93 9.83
C LEU A 14 43.80 0.96 8.35
N VAL A 15 43.86 -0.18 7.67
CA VAL A 15 44.16 -0.24 6.23
C VAL A 15 43.13 0.52 5.41
N ILE A 16 41.83 0.34 5.69
CA ILE A 16 40.75 1.08 5.01
C ILE A 16 40.90 2.59 5.24
N VAL A 17 41.21 3.01 6.46
CA VAL A 17 41.44 4.42 6.82
C VAL A 17 42.68 4.98 6.11
N LEU A 18 43.74 4.20 5.92
CA LEU A 18 44.92 4.65 5.17
C LEU A 18 44.63 4.80 3.67
N LEU A 19 43.83 3.90 3.09
CA LEU A 19 43.48 3.94 1.66
C LEU A 19 42.48 5.06 1.33
N PHE A 20 41.45 5.24 2.15
CA PHE A 20 40.34 6.14 1.86
C PHE A 20 40.32 7.41 2.73
N GLY A 21 41.05 7.42 3.84
CA GLY A 21 41.03 8.50 4.83
C GLY A 21 39.96 8.31 5.91
N ALA A 22 40.27 8.72 7.14
CA ALA A 22 39.37 8.57 8.29
C ALA A 22 38.04 9.33 8.13
N ALA A 23 38.03 10.40 7.32
CA ALA A 23 36.84 11.20 7.04
C ALA A 23 35.84 10.51 6.08
N LYS A 24 36.29 9.54 5.26
CA LYS A 24 35.42 8.90 4.26
C LYS A 24 34.44 7.90 4.85
N LEU A 25 34.84 7.16 5.87
CA LEU A 25 33.94 6.23 6.59
C LEU A 25 32.67 6.91 7.14
N PRO A 26 32.75 8.01 7.93
CA PRO A 26 31.56 8.69 8.42
C PRO A 26 30.77 9.40 7.32
N GLU A 27 31.43 9.89 6.26
CA GLU A 27 30.76 10.48 5.10
C GLU A 27 29.89 9.44 4.36
N LEU A 28 30.43 8.25 4.12
CA LEU A 28 29.71 7.12 3.51
C LEU A 28 28.56 6.63 4.40
N ALA A 29 28.80 6.48 5.71
CA ALA A 29 27.74 6.08 6.64
C ALA A 29 26.57 7.09 6.63
N ARG A 30 26.88 8.39 6.59
CA ARG A 30 25.87 9.45 6.51
C ARG A 30 25.12 9.43 5.17
N SER A 31 25.80 9.24 4.05
CA SER A 31 25.15 9.23 2.73
C SER A 31 24.24 8.01 2.56
N VAL A 32 24.71 6.82 2.94
CA VAL A 32 23.91 5.59 2.96
C VAL A 32 22.73 5.72 3.92
N GLY A 33 22.96 6.27 5.12
CA GLY A 33 21.91 6.51 6.11
C GLY A 33 20.81 7.43 5.59
N LYS A 34 21.18 8.55 4.96
CA LYS A 34 20.22 9.45 4.30
C LYS A 34 19.45 8.75 3.19
N SER A 35 20.15 8.07 2.27
CA SER A 35 19.53 7.35 1.16
C SER A 35 18.54 6.29 1.64
N SER A 36 18.92 5.50 2.65
CA SER A 36 18.04 4.49 3.25
C SER A 36 16.83 5.11 3.95
N GLY A 37 17.01 6.24 4.63
CA GLY A 37 15.94 6.98 5.26
C GLY A 37 14.91 7.52 4.26
N GLU A 38 15.39 8.19 3.20
CA GLU A 38 14.51 8.70 2.13
C GLU A 38 13.80 7.57 1.38
N PHE A 39 14.50 6.46 1.11
CA PHE A 39 13.90 5.28 0.48
C PHE A 39 12.75 4.71 1.33
N LYS A 40 12.95 4.56 2.64
CA LYS A 40 11.89 4.09 3.56
C LYS A 40 10.69 5.03 3.61
N LYS A 41 10.92 6.35 3.56
CA LYS A 41 9.83 7.33 3.51
C LYS A 41 9.04 7.20 2.22
N ALA A 42 9.72 7.13 1.07
CA ALA A 42 9.09 6.94 -0.23
C ALA A 42 8.27 5.64 -0.29
N GLN A 43 8.81 4.54 0.23
CA GLN A 43 8.09 3.27 0.32
C GLN A 43 6.80 3.40 1.14
N LYS A 44 6.87 4.04 2.31
CA LYS A 44 5.70 4.25 3.18
C LYS A 44 4.65 5.18 2.55
N GLN A 45 5.09 6.18 1.80
CA GLN A 45 4.20 7.08 1.08
C GLN A 45 3.50 6.34 -0.06
N ALA A 46 4.24 5.56 -0.86
CA ALA A 46 3.66 4.75 -1.92
C ALA A 46 2.62 3.73 -1.39
N GLU A 47 2.89 3.10 -0.24
CA GLU A 47 1.91 2.20 0.40
C GLU A 47 0.62 2.93 0.82
N ARG A 48 0.73 4.17 1.30
CA ARG A 48 -0.45 4.98 1.66
C ARG A 48 -1.24 5.37 0.43
N GLU A 49 -0.58 5.88 -0.59
CA GLU A 49 -1.22 6.27 -1.85
C GLU A 49 -1.92 5.07 -2.51
N TYR A 50 -1.28 3.89 -2.49
CA TYR A 50 -1.89 2.66 -3.00
C TYR A 50 -3.16 2.27 -2.21
N ARG A 51 -3.13 2.36 -0.88
CA ARG A 51 -4.29 2.06 -0.03
C ARG A 51 -5.42 3.08 -0.22
N GLU A 52 -5.10 4.34 -0.43
CA GLU A 52 -6.10 5.38 -0.75
C GLU A 52 -6.72 5.13 -2.12
N PHE A 53 -5.92 4.73 -3.11
CA PHE A 53 -6.41 4.34 -4.43
C PHE A 53 -7.33 3.13 -4.38
N GLU A 54 -6.95 2.07 -3.65
CA GLU A 54 -7.78 0.87 -3.46
C GLU A 54 -9.15 1.23 -2.83
N LYS A 55 -9.16 2.08 -1.80
CA LYS A 55 -10.41 2.57 -1.21
C LYS A 55 -11.27 3.35 -2.18
N SER A 56 -10.66 4.19 -3.02
CA SER A 56 -11.43 4.95 -4.02
C SER A 56 -12.08 4.05 -5.07
N LEU A 57 -11.43 2.94 -5.44
CA LEU A 57 -12.01 1.95 -6.34
C LEU A 57 -13.18 1.22 -5.69
N ASP A 58 -13.07 0.81 -4.43
CA ASP A 58 -14.16 0.16 -3.69
C ASP A 58 -15.40 1.08 -3.56
N GLU A 59 -15.16 2.38 -3.33
CA GLU A 59 -16.23 3.40 -3.25
C GLU A 59 -16.89 3.64 -4.62
N GLU A 60 -16.12 3.71 -5.71
CA GLU A 60 -16.65 3.81 -7.07
C GLU A 60 -17.45 2.57 -7.47
N GLU A 61 -16.96 1.38 -7.16
CA GLU A 61 -17.64 0.12 -7.47
C GLU A 61 -18.97 -0.01 -6.70
N SER A 62 -18.99 0.39 -5.42
CA SER A 62 -20.20 0.41 -4.60
C SER A 62 -21.26 1.37 -5.17
N ALA A 63 -20.88 2.59 -5.53
CA ALA A 63 -21.79 3.57 -6.12
C ALA A 63 -22.32 3.13 -7.51
N GLU A 64 -21.51 2.44 -8.29
CA GLU A 64 -21.91 1.90 -9.59
C GLU A 64 -22.84 0.67 -9.46
N GLN A 65 -22.67 -0.13 -8.40
CA GLN A 65 -23.57 -1.24 -8.08
C GLN A 65 -24.95 -0.74 -7.62
N GLU A 66 -25.01 0.24 -6.71
CA GLU A 66 -26.28 0.84 -6.27
C GLU A 66 -27.08 1.40 -7.46
N THR A 67 -26.42 2.09 -8.40
CA THR A 67 -27.08 2.62 -9.59
C THR A 67 -27.53 1.53 -10.57
N LYS A 68 -26.81 0.40 -10.68
CA LYS A 68 -27.25 -0.77 -11.47
C LYS A 68 -28.46 -1.46 -10.84
N ILE A 69 -28.49 -1.64 -9.52
CA ILE A 69 -29.62 -2.25 -8.78
C ILE A 69 -30.88 -1.38 -8.93
N GLN A 70 -30.75 -0.07 -8.78
CA GLN A 70 -31.88 0.86 -8.97
C GLN A 70 -32.40 0.87 -10.41
N LYS A 71 -31.53 0.77 -11.41
CA LYS A 71 -31.93 0.65 -12.82
C LYS A 71 -32.71 -0.65 -13.08
N MET A 72 -32.20 -1.77 -12.58
CA MET A 72 -32.87 -3.07 -12.70
C MET A 72 -34.24 -3.08 -12.01
N ALA A 73 -34.35 -2.52 -10.80
CA ALA A 73 -35.63 -2.39 -10.09
C ALA A 73 -36.66 -1.59 -10.89
N LYS A 74 -36.23 -0.47 -11.49
CA LYS A 74 -37.10 0.40 -12.30
C LYS A 74 -37.60 -0.27 -13.58
N GLU A 75 -36.75 -1.02 -14.28
CA GLU A 75 -37.15 -1.79 -15.47
C GLU A 75 -38.15 -2.91 -15.14
N GLN A 76 -38.02 -3.52 -13.97
CA GLN A 76 -38.93 -4.56 -13.50
C GLN A 76 -40.25 -4.02 -12.90
N GLY A 77 -40.47 -2.71 -13.00
CA GLY A 77 -41.66 -2.02 -12.51
C GLY A 77 -41.78 -2.04 -10.98
N ILE A 78 -40.65 -2.14 -10.26
CA ILE A 78 -40.59 -2.12 -8.81
C ILE A 78 -40.50 -0.66 -8.34
N ASP A 79 -41.32 -0.27 -7.36
CA ASP A 79 -41.27 1.07 -6.79
C ASP A 79 -40.04 1.22 -5.87
N ILE A 80 -39.17 2.14 -6.26
CA ILE A 80 -37.89 2.46 -5.62
C ILE A 80 -38.06 3.38 -4.40
N LYS A 81 -39.23 3.99 -4.17
CA LYS A 81 -39.42 4.96 -3.09
C LYS A 81 -39.47 4.27 -1.72
N GLY A 82 -38.41 4.48 -0.93
CA GLY A 82 -38.34 4.10 0.48
C GLY A 82 -37.92 2.65 0.73
N LYS A 83 -37.43 1.94 -0.29
CA LYS A 83 -36.89 0.58 -0.17
C LYS A 83 -35.36 0.60 -0.18
N THR A 84 -34.74 -0.27 0.61
CA THR A 84 -33.28 -0.47 0.60
C THR A 84 -32.84 -1.38 -0.54
N ASP A 85 -31.56 -1.34 -0.91
CA ASP A 85 -31.04 -2.17 -2.01
C ASP A 85 -31.20 -3.68 -1.77
N GLU A 86 -31.11 -4.13 -0.53
CA GLU A 86 -31.43 -5.52 -0.15
C GLU A 86 -32.90 -5.87 -0.42
N GLN A 87 -33.84 -4.97 -0.09
CA GLN A 87 -35.27 -5.17 -0.33
C GLN A 87 -35.60 -5.18 -1.83
N LEU A 88 -34.89 -4.37 -2.61
CA LEU A 88 -35.02 -4.36 -4.07
C LEU A 88 -34.48 -5.65 -4.68
N LEU A 89 -33.33 -6.16 -4.21
CA LEU A 89 -32.74 -7.41 -4.68
C LEU A 89 -33.63 -8.63 -4.39
N ASP A 90 -34.22 -8.71 -3.19
CA ASP A 90 -35.13 -9.79 -2.81
C ASP A 90 -36.41 -9.77 -3.67
N GLU A 91 -36.98 -8.60 -3.96
CA GLU A 91 -38.16 -8.48 -4.83
C GLU A 91 -37.85 -8.82 -6.29
N ILE A 92 -36.70 -8.39 -6.82
CA ILE A 92 -36.25 -8.75 -8.17
C ILE A 92 -36.11 -10.27 -8.29
N ASN A 93 -35.45 -10.91 -7.31
CA ASN A 93 -35.26 -12.36 -7.31
C ASN A 93 -36.58 -13.13 -7.15
N ALA A 94 -37.50 -12.65 -6.31
CA ALA A 94 -38.81 -13.27 -6.14
C ALA A 94 -39.65 -13.22 -7.44
N LYS A 95 -39.57 -12.12 -8.20
CA LYS A 95 -40.21 -12.00 -9.52
C LYS A 95 -39.57 -12.87 -10.60
N LEU A 96 -38.25 -13.05 -10.57
CA LEU A 96 -37.52 -13.89 -11.54
C LEU A 96 -37.77 -15.40 -11.35
N LYS A 97 -38.10 -15.81 -10.13
CA LYS A 97 -38.28 -17.22 -9.75
C LYS A 97 -39.76 -17.69 -9.78
N SER A 98 -40.68 -16.79 -10.09
CA SER A 98 -42.12 -17.04 -10.25
C SER A 98 -42.50 -17.08 -11.72
#